data_AF-A0A378KTB6-F1
#
_entry.id   AF-A0A378KTB6-F1
#
_cell.length_a   1.000
_cell.length_b   1.000
_cell.length_c   1.000
_cell.angle_alpha   90.00
_cell.angle_beta   90.00
_cell.angle_gamma   90.00
#
_symmetry.space_group_name_H-M   'P 1'
#
loop_
_entity.id
_entity.type
_entity.pdbx_description
1 polymer ?
#
loop_
_entity_poly.entity_id
_entity_poly.type
_entity_poly.pdbx_seq_one_letter_code
_entity_poly.pdbx_strand_id
1 'polypeptide(L)'
;MNYPLGVSLLLAVGLGLSTESMAAQASTEFVRAEVGALRNELLARLTTLSQSQAALAAQLTAFKAEQAGYQDSLKPKRVALGSRYQGGLVFYVDETGQHGLVVSLQDLPQSPLEWRNGESGERITNAHADGLQAGETNTRLIIAAQTPDNQDGQFAALAAATYRVASDGVSPCSMEAPCYGHWLLPSAYELSLIYQLYRSTSLGNFSEEPYWSSTEASTTDAFLIEFGSGERHLADKATKARLRAVHAF
;
A
#
# COMPACT_ATOMS: atom_id res chain seq x y z
N MET A 1 -1.80 -80.48 27.18
CA MET A 1 -1.51 -81.91 27.44
C MET A 1 -2.85 -82.63 27.66
N ASN A 2 -3.08 -83.67 26.87
CA ASN A 2 -4.04 -84.79 26.97
C ASN A 2 -5.58 -84.55 27.10
N TYR A 3 -6.29 -84.95 26.04
CA TYR A 3 -7.65 -85.52 25.97
C TYR A 3 -7.72 -86.95 26.64
N PRO A 4 -8.82 -87.76 26.67
CA PRO A 4 -10.19 -87.60 26.09
C PRO A 4 -11.41 -88.19 26.88
N LEU A 5 -12.61 -87.96 26.31
CA LEU A 5 -13.80 -88.84 26.11
C LEU A 5 -14.54 -89.54 27.28
N GLY A 6 -15.86 -89.35 27.27
CA GLY A 6 -16.85 -90.23 27.89
C GLY A 6 -18.28 -89.81 27.52
N VAL A 7 -18.78 -90.27 26.38
CA VAL A 7 -20.20 -90.21 26.00
C VAL A 7 -20.92 -91.37 26.70
N SER A 8 -22.03 -91.08 27.40
CA SER A 8 -23.06 -92.07 27.74
C SER A 8 -24.46 -91.44 27.72
N LEU A 9 -25.37 -92.29 27.25
CA LEU A 9 -26.66 -92.03 26.63
C LEU A 9 -27.81 -92.00 27.66
N LEU A 10 -28.71 -91.02 27.48
CA LEU A 10 -30.16 -90.98 27.75
C LEU A 10 -30.80 -91.72 28.95
N LEU A 11 -31.63 -90.98 29.70
CA LEU A 11 -33.02 -91.38 29.90
C LEU A 11 -33.93 -90.13 29.98
N ALA A 12 -34.86 -90.05 29.03
CA ALA A 12 -35.84 -88.99 28.89
C ALA A 12 -37.08 -89.28 29.74
N VAL A 13 -37.65 -88.27 30.41
CA VAL A 13 -39.05 -88.27 30.80
C VAL A 13 -39.65 -86.89 30.55
N GLY A 14 -40.60 -86.86 29.61
CA GLY A 14 -41.80 -86.04 29.62
C GLY A 14 -41.65 -84.54 29.78
N LEU A 15 -41.78 -83.80 28.68
CA LEU A 15 -42.79 -82.75 28.50
C LEU A 15 -42.75 -82.34 27.03
N GLY A 16 -43.85 -82.60 26.32
CA GLY A 16 -44.09 -82.05 25.00
C GLY A 16 -44.30 -80.54 25.11
N LEU A 17 -43.20 -79.80 25.14
CA LEU A 17 -43.14 -78.36 24.91
C LEU A 17 -42.30 -78.17 23.65
N SER A 18 -42.95 -77.59 22.64
CA SER A 18 -42.44 -77.36 21.30
C SER A 18 -41.03 -76.75 21.29
N THR A 19 -40.01 -77.60 21.13
CA THR A 19 -38.63 -77.17 20.87
C THR A 19 -38.55 -76.36 19.57
N GLU A 20 -39.45 -76.60 18.62
CA GLU A 20 -39.59 -75.81 17.39
C GLU A 20 -40.07 -74.37 17.65
N SER A 21 -40.95 -74.12 18.63
CA SER A 21 -41.41 -72.74 18.92
C SER A 21 -40.38 -71.92 19.68
N MET A 22 -39.62 -72.55 20.58
CA MET A 22 -38.53 -71.89 21.30
C MET A 22 -37.29 -71.66 20.43
N ALA A 23 -36.97 -72.59 19.51
CA ALA A 23 -35.91 -72.39 18.52
C ALA A 23 -36.26 -71.30 17.49
N ALA A 24 -37.53 -71.23 17.05
CA ALA A 24 -38.03 -70.15 16.21
C ALA A 24 -38.01 -68.78 16.93
N GLN A 25 -38.39 -68.74 18.21
CA GLN A 25 -38.30 -67.53 19.04
C GLN A 25 -36.86 -67.04 19.22
N ALA A 26 -35.93 -67.93 19.55
CA ALA A 26 -34.50 -67.61 19.69
C ALA A 26 -33.90 -67.05 18.37
N SER A 27 -34.34 -67.59 17.23
CA SER A 27 -33.95 -67.11 15.89
C SER A 27 -34.50 -65.71 15.59
N THR A 28 -35.75 -65.43 15.95
CA THR A 28 -36.35 -64.09 15.77
C THR A 28 -35.75 -63.03 16.70
N GLU A 29 -35.34 -63.41 17.91
CA GLU A 29 -34.71 -62.51 18.86
C GLU A 29 -33.28 -62.15 18.44
N PHE A 30 -32.53 -63.13 17.90
CA PHE A 30 -31.22 -62.90 17.29
C PHE A 30 -31.30 -61.93 16.10
N VAL A 31 -32.23 -62.14 15.17
CA VAL A 31 -32.44 -61.23 14.02
C VAL A 31 -32.85 -59.83 14.50
N ARG A 32 -33.71 -59.71 15.52
CA ARG A 32 -34.10 -58.41 16.09
C ARG A 32 -32.93 -57.69 16.76
N ALA A 33 -32.06 -58.42 17.46
CA ALA A 33 -30.86 -57.86 18.08
C ALA A 33 -29.88 -57.34 17.03
N GLU A 34 -29.65 -58.10 15.95
CA GLU A 34 -28.76 -57.71 14.85
C GLU A 34 -29.28 -56.48 14.09
N VAL A 35 -30.59 -56.44 13.78
CA VAL A 35 -31.24 -55.26 13.18
C VAL A 35 -31.16 -54.04 14.10
N GLY A 36 -31.27 -54.24 15.41
CA GLY A 36 -31.07 -53.18 16.42
C GLY A 36 -29.64 -52.64 16.42
N ALA A 37 -28.64 -53.53 16.36
CA ALA A 37 -27.23 -53.15 16.27
C ALA A 37 -26.93 -52.37 14.99
N LEU A 38 -27.39 -52.85 13.83
CA LEU A 38 -27.27 -52.14 12.55
C LEU A 38 -27.95 -50.77 12.56
N ARG A 39 -29.14 -50.65 13.15
CA ARG A 39 -29.83 -49.35 13.29
C ARG A 39 -29.02 -48.37 14.13
N ASN A 40 -28.45 -48.83 15.25
CA ASN A 40 -27.64 -47.99 16.11
C ASN A 40 -26.34 -47.55 15.42
N GLU A 41 -25.69 -48.46 14.68
CA GLU A 41 -24.51 -48.13 13.89
C GLU A 41 -24.84 -47.13 12.77
N LEU A 42 -25.95 -47.33 12.07
CA LEU A 42 -26.42 -46.40 11.03
C LEU A 42 -26.68 -45.00 11.62
N LEU A 43 -27.34 -44.93 12.78
CA LEU A 43 -27.60 -43.67 13.47
C LEU A 43 -26.29 -42.98 13.90
N ALA A 44 -25.31 -43.75 14.40
CA ALA A 44 -23.99 -43.23 14.75
C ALA A 44 -23.27 -42.67 13.50
N ARG A 45 -23.27 -43.42 12.39
CA ARG A 45 -22.68 -42.98 11.11
C ARG A 45 -23.35 -41.72 10.56
N LEU A 46 -24.68 -41.65 10.61
CA LEU A 46 -25.44 -40.45 10.21
C LEU A 46 -25.09 -39.24 11.07
N THR A 47 -24.92 -39.45 12.38
CA THR A 47 -24.51 -38.39 13.31
C THR A 47 -23.11 -37.89 12.97
N THR A 48 -22.15 -38.79 12.73
CA THR A 48 -20.79 -38.44 12.32
C THR A 48 -20.76 -37.70 10.98
N LEU A 49 -21.57 -38.12 10.00
CA LEU A 49 -21.69 -37.42 8.71
C LEU A 49 -22.30 -36.02 8.86
N SER A 50 -23.31 -35.86 9.72
CA SER A 50 -23.88 -34.54 10.01
C SER A 50 -22.86 -33.62 10.67
N GLN A 51 -22.05 -34.14 11.59
CA GLN A 51 -20.99 -33.38 12.25
C GLN A 51 -19.87 -33.01 11.28
N SER A 52 -19.44 -33.94 10.41
CA SER A 52 -18.43 -33.65 9.39
C SER A 52 -18.92 -32.64 8.35
N GLN A 53 -20.20 -32.71 7.96
CA GLN A 53 -20.82 -31.71 7.08
C GLN A 53 -20.84 -30.32 7.73
N ALA A 54 -21.20 -30.22 9.02
CA ALA A 54 -21.18 -28.97 9.75
C ALA A 54 -19.75 -28.40 9.89
N ALA A 55 -18.77 -29.26 10.18
CA ALA A 55 -17.36 -28.86 10.26
C ALA A 55 -16.83 -28.35 8.90
N LEU A 56 -17.15 -29.04 7.81
CA LEU A 56 -16.76 -28.62 6.46
C LEU A 56 -17.44 -27.30 6.06
N ALA A 57 -18.72 -27.12 6.42
CA ALA A 57 -19.43 -25.86 6.18
C ALA A 57 -18.79 -24.69 6.95
N ALA A 58 -18.36 -24.92 8.19
CA ALA A 58 -17.64 -23.92 8.98
C ALA A 58 -16.27 -23.58 8.35
N GLN A 59 -15.49 -24.58 7.93
CA GLN A 59 -14.22 -24.37 7.22
C GLN A 59 -14.39 -23.59 5.92
N LEU A 60 -15.41 -23.91 5.12
CA LEU A 60 -15.72 -23.19 3.89
C LEU A 60 -16.08 -21.73 4.16
N THR A 61 -16.79 -21.46 5.25
CA THR A 61 -17.15 -20.11 5.66
C THR A 61 -15.92 -19.30 6.08
N ALA A 62 -15.03 -19.90 6.86
CA ALA A 62 -13.76 -19.28 7.25
C ALA A 62 -12.88 -18.98 6.03
N PHE A 63 -12.73 -19.94 5.12
CA PHE A 63 -11.96 -19.76 3.88
C PHE A 63 -12.52 -18.64 3.00
N LYS A 64 -13.86 -18.55 2.87
CA LYS A 64 -14.50 -17.45 2.13
C LYS A 64 -14.22 -16.09 2.78
N ALA A 65 -14.21 -16.02 4.11
CA ALA A 65 -13.87 -14.79 4.84
C ALA A 65 -12.40 -14.39 4.64
N GLU A 66 -11.47 -15.35 4.69
CA GLU A 66 -10.05 -15.12 4.37
C GLU A 66 -9.85 -14.64 2.94
N GLN A 67 -10.53 -15.27 1.96
CA GLN A 67 -10.49 -14.84 0.57
C GLN A 67 -11.06 -13.43 0.39
N ALA A 68 -12.15 -13.08 1.07
CA ALA A 68 -12.70 -11.73 1.02
C ALA A 68 -11.73 -10.69 1.59
N GLY A 69 -11.03 -11.00 2.69
CA GLY A 69 -9.98 -10.15 3.25
C GLY A 69 -8.79 -9.96 2.30
N TYR A 70 -8.37 -11.02 1.61
CA TYR A 70 -7.33 -10.93 0.59
C TYR A 70 -7.77 -10.11 -0.63
N GLN A 71 -9.01 -10.27 -1.09
CA GLN A 71 -9.55 -9.47 -2.19
C GLN A 71 -9.66 -7.99 -1.82
N ASP A 72 -9.96 -7.66 -0.56
CA ASP A 72 -10.00 -6.28 -0.10
C ASP A 72 -8.60 -5.66 0.03
N SER A 73 -7.60 -6.43 0.47
CA SER A 73 -6.21 -5.96 0.53
C SER A 73 -5.56 -5.77 -0.85
N LEU A 74 -6.06 -6.47 -1.87
CA LEU A 74 -5.66 -6.26 -3.27
C LEU A 74 -6.25 -4.98 -3.88
N LYS A 75 -7.29 -4.38 -3.28
CA LYS A 75 -7.81 -3.13 -3.79
C LYS A 75 -6.78 -2.03 -3.53
N PRO A 76 -6.32 -1.34 -4.58
CA PRO A 76 -5.33 -0.32 -4.40
C PRO A 76 -5.92 0.84 -3.59
N LYS A 77 -5.17 1.25 -2.55
CA LYS A 77 -5.55 2.38 -1.71
C LYS A 77 -5.45 3.66 -2.53
N ARG A 78 -6.58 4.37 -2.65
CA ARG A 78 -6.62 5.66 -3.34
C ARG A 78 -6.10 6.78 -2.45
N VAL A 79 -5.30 7.67 -3.02
CA VAL A 79 -4.79 8.88 -2.39
C VAL A 79 -5.65 10.07 -2.83
N ALA A 80 -5.94 10.98 -1.90
CA ALA A 80 -6.78 12.15 -2.16
C ALA A 80 -5.95 13.44 -2.28
N LEU A 81 -6.39 14.37 -3.13
CA LEU A 81 -5.81 15.72 -3.20
C LEU A 81 -5.89 16.41 -1.83
N GLY A 82 -4.83 17.15 -1.49
CA GLY A 82 -4.69 17.85 -0.21
C GLY A 82 -4.40 16.94 1.00
N SER A 83 -4.34 15.61 0.83
CA SER A 83 -3.93 14.71 1.91
C SER A 83 -2.41 14.69 2.10
N ARG A 84 -1.94 14.28 3.28
CA ARG A 84 -0.53 14.03 3.54
C ARG A 84 -0.16 12.63 3.05
N TYR A 85 0.90 12.53 2.26
CA TYR A 85 1.40 11.25 1.75
C TYR A 85 2.92 11.34 1.54
N GLN A 86 3.65 10.29 1.92
CA GLN A 86 5.11 10.19 1.72
C GLN A 86 5.92 11.44 2.13
N GLY A 87 5.57 12.06 3.26
CA GLY A 87 6.25 13.26 3.78
C GLY A 87 5.87 14.58 3.09
N GLY A 88 4.92 14.57 2.15
CA GLY A 88 4.44 15.77 1.45
C GLY A 88 2.94 15.94 1.46
N LEU A 89 2.49 17.02 0.82
CA LEU A 89 1.09 17.33 0.54
C LEU A 89 0.77 16.94 -0.90
N VAL A 90 -0.26 16.12 -1.10
CA VAL A 90 -0.69 15.66 -2.43
C VAL A 90 -1.32 16.82 -3.21
N PHE A 91 -0.74 17.18 -4.35
CA PHE A 91 -1.26 18.23 -5.23
C PHE A 91 -1.69 17.74 -6.62
N TYR A 92 -1.31 16.51 -6.96
CA TYR A 92 -1.75 15.85 -8.17
C TYR A 92 -1.95 14.36 -7.89
N VAL A 93 -3.00 13.79 -8.48
CA VAL A 93 -3.29 12.35 -8.47
C VAL A 93 -3.77 11.98 -9.87
N ASP A 94 -3.30 10.85 -10.39
CA ASP A 94 -3.74 10.33 -11.68
C ASP A 94 -5.16 9.74 -11.62
N GLU A 95 -5.67 9.28 -12.78
CA GLU A 95 -7.01 8.70 -12.89
C GLU A 95 -7.19 7.42 -12.05
N THR A 96 -6.09 6.70 -11.81
CA THR A 96 -6.11 5.46 -11.02
C THR A 96 -6.29 5.75 -9.54
N GLY A 97 -5.92 6.94 -9.09
CA GLY A 97 -5.93 7.32 -7.68
C GLY A 97 -4.72 6.79 -6.90
N GLN A 98 -3.78 6.12 -7.58
CA GLN A 98 -2.69 5.39 -6.94
C GLN A 98 -1.35 6.10 -7.06
N HIS A 99 -1.17 6.83 -8.16
CA HIS A 99 0.03 7.57 -8.43
C HIS A 99 -0.23 9.05 -8.45
N GLY A 100 0.79 9.83 -8.12
CA GLY A 100 0.64 11.26 -8.05
C GLY A 100 1.91 11.98 -7.68
N LEU A 101 1.74 13.25 -7.33
CA LEU A 101 2.82 14.12 -6.92
C LEU A 101 2.48 14.75 -5.57
N VAL A 102 3.48 14.78 -4.69
CA VAL A 102 3.43 15.51 -3.42
C VAL A 102 4.42 16.67 -3.44
N VAL A 103 4.08 17.73 -2.73
CA VAL A 103 4.96 18.90 -2.51
C VAL A 103 5.43 18.93 -1.05
N SER A 104 6.65 19.40 -0.81
CA SER A 104 7.22 19.50 0.53
C SER A 104 6.38 20.40 1.44
N LEU A 105 6.29 20.05 2.72
CA LEU A 105 5.46 20.79 3.68
C LEU A 105 6.10 22.08 4.19
N GLN A 106 7.39 22.28 3.92
CA GLN A 106 8.15 23.47 4.26
C GLN A 106 9.02 23.92 3.09
N ASP A 107 9.37 25.21 3.08
CA ASP A 107 10.31 25.80 2.12
C ASP A 107 11.72 25.22 2.33
N LEU A 108 12.49 25.09 1.24
CA LEU A 108 13.78 24.38 1.24
C LEU A 108 14.92 25.21 0.64
N PRO A 109 15.98 25.55 1.39
CA PRO A 109 16.01 25.69 2.84
C PRO A 109 15.08 26.84 3.28
N GLN A 110 15.03 27.10 4.59
CA GLN A 110 14.22 28.21 5.13
C GLN A 110 14.60 29.57 4.53
N SER A 111 15.85 29.74 4.09
CA SER A 111 16.33 30.91 3.38
C SER A 111 16.21 30.74 1.86
N PRO A 112 15.77 31.77 1.12
CA PRO A 112 15.78 31.78 -0.34
C PRO A 112 17.16 31.44 -0.96
N LEU A 113 17.15 30.71 -2.07
CA LEU A 113 18.34 30.33 -2.84
C LEU A 113 18.29 30.90 -4.24
N GLU A 114 19.48 31.00 -4.84
CA GLU A 114 19.63 31.28 -6.26
C GLU A 114 19.27 30.04 -7.09
N TRP A 115 18.83 30.27 -8.32
CA TRP A 115 18.61 29.20 -9.29
C TRP A 115 19.94 28.64 -9.80
N ARG A 116 20.94 29.52 -9.95
CA ARG A 116 22.31 29.18 -10.40
C ARG A 116 23.25 28.78 -9.26
N ASN A 117 24.34 28.10 -9.59
CA ASN A 117 25.37 27.69 -8.65
C ASN A 117 26.53 28.70 -8.55
N GLY A 118 26.29 29.83 -7.88
CA GLY A 118 27.30 30.87 -7.69
C GLY A 118 27.55 31.73 -8.92
N GLU A 119 28.69 32.44 -8.94
CA GLU A 119 28.97 33.54 -9.87
C GLU A 119 29.55 33.10 -11.24
N SER A 120 29.48 31.81 -11.58
CA SER A 120 30.26 31.20 -12.67
C SER A 120 29.83 31.54 -14.11
N GLY A 121 29.20 32.70 -14.29
CA GLY A 121 28.73 33.22 -15.57
C GLY A 121 27.38 32.64 -16.00
N GLU A 122 26.89 33.15 -17.13
CA GLU A 122 25.60 32.76 -17.70
C GLU A 122 25.69 31.41 -18.40
N ARG A 123 24.81 30.47 -18.04
CA ARG A 123 24.79 29.11 -18.61
C ARG A 123 23.40 28.70 -19.09
N ILE A 124 23.39 27.95 -20.20
CA ILE A 124 22.26 27.13 -20.63
C ILE A 124 22.41 25.72 -20.06
N THR A 125 21.41 25.28 -19.29
CA THR A 125 21.33 23.92 -18.73
C THR A 125 20.47 22.98 -19.59
N ASN A 126 19.71 23.52 -20.54
CA ASN A 126 18.70 22.84 -21.36
C ASN A 126 17.48 22.34 -20.56
N ALA A 127 17.25 22.88 -19.38
CA ALA A 127 16.13 22.53 -18.50
C ALA A 127 14.82 23.22 -18.94
N HIS A 128 14.39 23.02 -20.19
CA HIS A 128 13.25 23.73 -20.79
C HIS A 128 11.91 22.99 -20.66
N ALA A 129 11.89 21.78 -20.12
CA ALA A 129 10.65 21.00 -20.07
C ALA A 129 9.63 21.71 -19.14
N ASP A 130 8.40 21.83 -19.61
CA ASP A 130 7.31 22.46 -18.87
C ASP A 130 6.05 21.60 -19.01
N GLY A 131 5.70 20.90 -17.94
CA GLY A 131 4.63 19.92 -17.94
C GLY A 131 4.65 19.10 -16.66
N LEU A 132 3.66 18.22 -16.51
CA LEU A 132 3.62 17.31 -15.36
C LEU A 132 4.87 16.40 -15.37
N GLN A 133 5.52 16.21 -14.22
CA GLN A 133 6.77 15.45 -14.05
C GLN A 133 8.00 16.00 -14.77
N ALA A 134 7.90 17.14 -15.48
CA ALA A 134 9.04 17.76 -16.13
C ALA A 134 10.12 18.23 -15.14
N GLY A 135 9.75 18.51 -13.89
CA GLY A 135 10.68 18.86 -12.83
C GLY A 135 11.78 17.83 -12.60
N GLU A 136 11.52 16.55 -12.86
CA GLU A 136 12.53 15.51 -12.74
C GLU A 136 13.69 15.71 -13.72
N THR A 137 13.38 15.74 -15.01
CA THR A 137 14.41 15.87 -16.05
C THR A 137 15.16 17.19 -15.89
N ASN A 138 14.44 18.28 -15.66
CA ASN A 138 15.04 19.60 -15.48
C ASN A 138 15.99 19.63 -14.29
N THR A 139 15.56 19.17 -13.11
CA THR A 139 16.39 19.19 -11.89
C THR A 139 17.71 18.44 -12.11
N ARG A 140 17.66 17.28 -12.76
CA ARG A 140 18.87 16.50 -13.06
C ARG A 140 19.80 17.23 -14.04
N LEU A 141 19.25 17.84 -15.10
CA LEU A 141 20.02 18.62 -16.06
C LEU A 141 20.69 19.83 -15.40
N ILE A 142 19.97 20.56 -14.56
CA ILE A 142 20.51 21.70 -13.81
C ILE A 142 21.67 21.23 -12.93
N ILE A 143 21.49 20.17 -12.13
CA ILE A 143 22.56 19.69 -11.23
C ILE A 143 23.79 19.23 -12.02
N ALA A 144 23.58 18.47 -13.10
CA ALA A 144 24.67 17.98 -13.93
C ALA A 144 25.44 19.14 -14.59
N ALA A 145 24.72 20.15 -15.06
CA ALA A 145 25.32 21.31 -15.68
C ALA A 145 26.06 22.17 -14.66
N GLN A 146 25.48 22.41 -13.47
CA GLN A 146 25.91 23.45 -12.54
C GLN A 146 26.86 23.03 -11.42
N THR A 147 26.92 21.75 -11.06
CA THR A 147 27.84 21.30 -9.99
C THR A 147 29.32 21.66 -10.23
N PRO A 148 29.87 21.61 -11.47
CA PRO A 148 31.28 21.96 -11.72
C PRO A 148 31.66 23.41 -11.41
N ASP A 149 30.69 24.32 -11.40
CA ASP A 149 30.91 25.76 -11.23
C ASP A 149 31.35 26.14 -9.81
N ASN A 150 30.78 25.45 -8.83
CA ASN A 150 31.11 25.60 -7.42
C ASN A 150 30.75 24.29 -6.71
N GLN A 151 31.76 23.47 -6.45
CA GLN A 151 31.57 22.11 -5.89
C GLN A 151 31.00 22.13 -4.47
N ASP A 152 31.20 23.21 -3.73
CA ASP A 152 30.67 23.43 -2.38
C ASP A 152 29.40 24.29 -2.37
N GLY A 153 28.93 24.70 -3.55
CA GLY A 153 27.80 25.59 -3.71
C GLY A 153 26.45 24.94 -3.41
N GLN A 154 25.47 25.78 -3.09
CA GLN A 154 24.08 25.40 -2.89
C GLN A 154 23.20 26.25 -3.80
N PHE A 155 22.30 25.58 -4.53
CA PHE A 155 21.38 26.20 -5.47
C PHE A 155 20.07 25.44 -5.49
N ALA A 156 19.03 26.06 -6.03
CA ALA A 156 17.64 25.62 -5.89
C ALA A 156 17.42 24.12 -6.22
N ALA A 157 17.95 23.67 -7.36
CA ALA A 157 17.79 22.29 -7.81
C ALA A 157 18.52 21.28 -6.91
N LEU A 158 19.75 21.59 -6.45
CA LEU A 158 20.51 20.72 -5.56
C LEU A 158 19.85 20.61 -4.17
N ALA A 159 19.34 21.72 -3.64
CA ALA A 159 18.62 21.74 -2.37
C ALA A 159 17.38 20.84 -2.41
N ALA A 160 16.61 20.89 -3.50
CA ALA A 160 15.51 19.96 -3.72
C ALA A 160 15.98 18.50 -3.83
N ALA A 161 16.99 18.22 -4.66
CA ALA A 161 17.47 16.85 -4.93
C ALA A 161 18.11 16.15 -3.72
N THR A 162 18.67 16.91 -2.79
CA THR A 162 19.29 16.41 -1.56
C THR A 162 18.30 16.34 -0.39
N TYR A 163 17.12 16.95 -0.51
CA TYR A 163 16.11 16.91 0.54
C TYR A 163 15.64 15.48 0.82
N ARG A 164 15.54 15.14 2.10
CA ARG A 164 15.06 13.86 2.62
C ARG A 164 14.24 14.14 3.87
N VAL A 165 13.12 13.45 4.03
CA VAL A 165 12.23 13.68 5.18
C VAL A 165 11.52 12.42 5.62
N ALA A 166 11.21 12.33 6.91
CA ALA A 166 10.36 11.28 7.45
C ALA A 166 8.89 11.45 7.00
N SER A 167 8.07 10.46 7.34
CA SER A 167 6.64 10.42 6.95
C SER A 167 5.78 11.61 7.43
N ASP A 168 6.20 12.33 8.46
CA ASP A 168 5.52 13.52 8.96
C ASP A 168 5.77 14.77 8.11
N GLY A 169 6.76 14.72 7.20
CA GLY A 169 7.17 15.83 6.35
C GLY A 169 7.92 16.95 7.08
N VAL A 170 8.42 16.67 8.30
CA VAL A 170 9.11 17.65 9.14
C VAL A 170 10.38 17.06 9.75
N SER A 171 10.31 15.83 10.26
CA SER A 171 11.42 15.21 10.97
C SER A 171 12.50 14.72 10.00
N PRO A 172 13.79 14.77 10.40
CA PRO A 172 14.85 14.15 9.63
C PRO A 172 14.64 12.64 9.56
N CYS A 173 15.21 12.02 8.53
CA CYS A 173 15.16 10.58 8.38
C CYS A 173 15.87 9.86 9.53
N SER A 174 15.29 8.73 9.96
CA SER A 174 15.88 7.82 10.94
C SER A 174 15.88 6.39 10.39
N MET A 175 16.63 5.49 11.03
CA MET A 175 16.65 4.06 10.67
C MET A 175 15.38 3.31 11.09
N GLU A 176 14.49 3.96 11.85
CA GLU A 176 13.32 3.35 12.47
C GLU A 176 12.02 3.63 11.68
N ALA A 177 12.08 4.51 10.69
CA ALA A 177 10.93 4.95 9.92
C ALA A 177 11.25 5.10 8.42
N PRO A 178 10.25 4.98 7.53
CA PRO A 178 10.44 5.28 6.11
C PRO A 178 10.95 6.71 5.90
N CYS A 179 11.98 6.80 5.05
CA CYS A 179 12.58 8.05 4.62
C CYS A 179 12.23 8.31 3.16
N TYR A 180 11.67 9.48 2.88
CA TYR A 180 11.26 9.89 1.54
C TYR A 180 12.30 10.82 0.94
N GLY A 181 12.90 10.36 -0.16
CA GLY A 181 13.89 11.09 -0.95
C GLY A 181 13.47 11.23 -2.40
N HIS A 182 14.43 11.57 -3.27
CA HIS A 182 14.15 11.80 -4.70
C HIS A 182 13.21 12.99 -4.97
N TRP A 183 13.22 13.95 -4.04
CA TRP A 183 12.59 15.24 -4.21
C TRP A 183 13.28 16.04 -5.33
N LEU A 184 12.51 16.83 -6.07
CA LEU A 184 12.95 17.53 -7.27
C LEU A 184 12.39 18.94 -7.28
N LEU A 185 13.05 19.86 -7.99
CA LEU A 185 12.53 21.21 -8.17
C LEU A 185 11.40 21.15 -9.21
N PRO A 186 10.15 21.55 -8.88
CA PRO A 186 9.02 21.44 -9.79
C PRO A 186 9.23 22.27 -11.05
N SER A 187 8.73 21.78 -12.18
CA SER A 187 8.57 22.62 -13.38
C SER A 187 7.61 23.78 -13.11
N ALA A 188 7.63 24.79 -13.97
CA ALA A 188 6.73 25.92 -13.84
C ALA A 188 5.25 25.50 -13.93
N TYR A 189 4.93 24.46 -14.72
CA TYR A 189 3.60 23.86 -14.76
C TYR A 189 3.20 23.21 -13.43
N GLU A 190 4.06 22.37 -12.85
CA GLU A 190 3.78 21.71 -11.55
C GLU A 190 3.62 22.73 -10.43
N LEU A 191 4.45 23.77 -10.41
CA LEU A 191 4.35 24.85 -9.44
C LEU A 191 3.04 25.65 -9.59
N SER A 192 2.53 25.79 -10.82
CA SER A 192 1.22 26.42 -11.07
C SER A 192 0.08 25.57 -10.49
N LEU A 193 0.17 24.24 -10.57
CA LEU A 193 -0.80 23.33 -9.95
C LEU A 193 -0.75 23.42 -8.42
N ILE A 194 0.45 23.50 -7.84
CA ILE A 194 0.64 23.70 -6.40
C ILE A 194 -0.02 25.01 -5.95
N TYR A 195 0.18 26.10 -6.70
CA TYR A 195 -0.47 27.38 -6.43
C TYR A 195 -2.01 27.28 -6.45
N GLN A 196 -2.58 26.59 -7.45
CA GLN A 196 -4.04 26.40 -7.54
C GLN A 196 -4.59 25.61 -6.34
N LEU A 197 -3.89 24.56 -5.89
CA LEU A 197 -4.26 23.84 -4.68
C LEU A 197 -4.20 24.76 -3.46
N TYR A 198 -3.11 25.51 -3.30
CA TYR A 198 -2.92 26.43 -2.18
C TYR A 198 -4.03 27.49 -2.14
N ARG A 199 -4.37 28.12 -3.27
CA ARG A 199 -5.43 29.15 -3.30
C ARG A 199 -6.83 28.58 -3.08
N SER A 200 -7.09 27.33 -3.46
CA SER A 200 -8.41 26.71 -3.27
C SER A 200 -8.61 26.10 -1.87
N THR A 201 -7.54 25.71 -1.18
CA THR A 201 -7.62 24.95 0.08
C THR A 201 -6.93 25.60 1.27
N SER A 202 -6.05 26.58 1.03
CA SER A 202 -5.13 27.16 2.02
C SER A 202 -4.21 26.13 2.71
N LEU A 203 -3.97 24.97 2.06
CA LEU A 203 -3.06 23.94 2.55
C LEU A 203 -1.60 24.19 2.14
N GLY A 204 -0.67 23.66 2.93
CA GLY A 204 0.77 23.63 2.59
C GLY A 204 1.62 24.76 3.18
N ASN A 205 1.00 25.74 3.85
CA ASN A 205 1.70 26.82 4.55
C ASN A 205 2.72 27.53 3.65
N PHE A 206 2.26 28.00 2.48
CA PHE A 206 3.07 28.79 1.55
C PHE A 206 3.06 30.26 1.98
N SER A 207 4.18 30.93 1.69
CA SER A 207 4.24 32.40 1.75
C SER A 207 3.71 33.01 0.45
N GLU A 208 3.40 34.31 0.47
CA GLU A 208 3.01 35.06 -0.73
C GLU A 208 4.21 35.63 -1.50
N GLU A 209 5.38 35.00 -1.35
CA GLU A 209 6.64 35.36 -2.01
C GLU A 209 6.87 34.51 -3.27
N PRO A 210 7.82 34.86 -4.15
CA PRO A 210 8.09 34.10 -5.35
C PRO A 210 8.78 32.74 -5.06
N TYR A 211 8.36 31.72 -5.81
CA TYR A 211 8.92 30.37 -5.77
C TYR A 211 9.57 29.99 -7.10
N TRP A 212 10.82 29.50 -7.03
CA TRP A 212 11.56 29.01 -8.19
C TRP A 212 10.92 27.75 -8.78
N SER A 213 10.88 27.71 -10.10
CA SER A 213 10.69 26.47 -10.87
C SER A 213 12.01 25.97 -11.44
N SER A 214 12.04 24.74 -11.92
CA SER A 214 13.16 24.15 -12.66
C SER A 214 13.16 24.50 -14.14
N THR A 215 12.16 25.25 -14.63
CA THR A 215 12.06 25.59 -16.06
C THR A 215 12.96 26.79 -16.38
N GLU A 216 14.01 26.53 -17.16
CA GLU A 216 14.94 27.52 -17.69
C GLU A 216 14.35 28.25 -18.90
N ALA A 217 14.53 29.56 -18.97
CA ALA A 217 14.05 30.38 -20.08
C ALA A 217 15.18 30.83 -21.01
N SER A 218 16.31 31.25 -20.45
CA SER A 218 17.45 31.76 -21.20
C SER A 218 18.76 31.42 -20.49
N THR A 219 19.87 31.97 -20.96
CA THR A 219 21.16 31.90 -20.28
C THR A 219 21.11 32.53 -18.89
N THR A 220 20.38 33.65 -18.75
CA THR A 220 20.30 34.51 -17.57
C THR A 220 19.06 34.28 -16.72
N ASP A 221 17.97 33.81 -17.32
CA ASP A 221 16.65 33.82 -16.69
C ASP A 221 16.08 32.41 -16.55
N ALA A 222 15.34 32.23 -15.46
CA ALA A 222 14.49 31.07 -15.21
C ALA A 222 13.09 31.52 -14.81
N PHE A 223 12.13 30.59 -14.83
CA PHE A 223 10.77 30.88 -14.41
C PHE A 223 10.61 30.72 -12.91
N LEU A 224 9.91 31.67 -12.30
CA LEU A 224 9.34 31.56 -10.96
C LEU A 224 7.85 31.86 -11.02
N ILE A 225 7.14 31.49 -9.95
CA ILE A 225 5.73 31.87 -9.76
C ILE A 225 5.63 32.74 -8.52
N GLU A 226 5.00 33.90 -8.67
CA GLU A 226 4.67 34.78 -7.57
C GLU A 226 3.46 34.21 -6.82
N PHE A 227 3.64 33.75 -5.58
CA PHE A 227 2.53 33.16 -4.83
C PHE A 227 1.55 34.21 -4.30
N GLY A 228 1.88 35.50 -4.35
CA GLY A 228 0.92 36.60 -4.13
C GLY A 228 -0.14 36.71 -5.23
N SER A 229 0.22 36.52 -6.50
CA SER A 229 -0.69 36.72 -7.65
C SER A 229 -1.02 35.44 -8.44
N GLY A 230 -0.14 34.44 -8.39
CA GLY A 230 -0.16 33.26 -9.26
C GLY A 230 0.49 33.48 -10.62
N GLU A 231 1.05 34.66 -10.87
CA GLU A 231 1.68 34.98 -12.15
C GLU A 231 3.06 34.33 -12.28
N ARG A 232 3.36 33.89 -13.50
CA ARG A 232 4.66 33.36 -13.86
C ARG A 232 5.54 34.51 -14.34
N HIS A 233 6.74 34.64 -13.76
CA HIS A 233 7.71 35.66 -14.15
C HIS A 233 9.03 35.04 -14.60
N LEU A 234 9.73 35.79 -15.45
CA LEU A 234 11.14 35.60 -15.72
C LEU A 234 11.93 36.37 -14.66
N ALA A 235 12.90 35.70 -14.07
CA ALA A 235 13.81 36.34 -13.13
C ALA A 235 15.24 35.89 -13.39
N ASP A 236 16.16 36.80 -13.12
CA ASP A 236 17.59 36.54 -13.16
C ASP A 236 17.91 35.36 -12.22
N LYS A 237 18.66 34.39 -12.71
CA LYS A 237 19.01 33.16 -11.98
C LYS A 237 19.80 33.43 -10.70
N ALA A 238 20.44 34.60 -10.57
CA ALA A 238 21.11 35.08 -9.36
C ALA A 238 20.14 35.65 -8.31
N THR A 239 18.86 35.82 -8.65
CA THR A 239 17.83 36.25 -7.71
C THR A 239 17.58 35.15 -6.69
N LYS A 240 17.52 35.53 -5.41
CA LYS A 240 17.14 34.60 -4.36
C LYS A 240 15.63 34.51 -4.26
N ALA A 241 15.08 33.31 -4.48
CA ALA A 241 13.67 33.04 -4.29
C ALA A 241 13.47 31.76 -3.48
N ARG A 242 12.25 31.56 -2.98
CA ARG A 242 11.90 30.36 -2.22
C ARG A 242 11.80 29.17 -3.16
N LEU A 243 11.79 27.97 -2.61
CA LEU A 243 11.43 26.78 -3.38
C LEU A 243 10.76 25.74 -2.49
N ARG A 244 9.99 24.90 -3.15
CA ARG A 244 9.35 23.71 -2.62
C ARG A 244 9.74 22.56 -3.52
N ALA A 245 10.02 21.42 -2.95
CA ALA A 245 10.37 20.26 -3.75
C ALA A 245 9.13 19.39 -3.99
N VAL A 246 9.13 18.64 -5.09
CA VAL A 246 8.10 17.68 -5.45
C VAL A 246 8.65 16.26 -5.51
N HIS A 247 7.83 15.29 -5.17
CA HIS A 247 8.16 13.87 -5.17
C HIS A 247 7.00 13.06 -5.75
N ALA A 248 7.31 12.06 -6.58
CA ALA A 248 6.33 11.19 -7.21
C ALA A 248 6.10 9.92 -6.40
N PHE A 249 4.86 9.45 -6.35
CA PHE A 249 4.47 8.18 -5.72
C PHE A 249 3.60 7.34 -6.66
#